data_AF-A0AAV4MU07-F1
#
_entry.id   AF-A0AAV4MU07-F1
#
_cell.length_a   1.000
_cell.length_b   1.000
_cell.length_c   1.000
_cell.angle_alpha   90.00
_cell.angle_beta   90.00
_cell.angle_gamma   90.00
#
_symmetry.space_group_name_H-M   'P 1'
#
loop_
_entity.id
_entity.type
_entity.pdbx_description
1 polymer ?
#
loop_
_entity_poly.entity_id
_entity_poly.type
_entity_poly.pdbx_seq_one_letter_code
_entity_poly.pdbx_strand_id
1 'polypeptide(L)'
;MLNTKRDVLRLRLNHVLCGLSSWSYHFVNVALHTCVSLLVTFLCLDVLKWSREDSAIAALLFATHPIHTEAVSSAVGRAEVLSAFFFLSSLLAFVKSTKTGDRIDKWLLWFFLSMFCSGMALLAKEQGITVLAVCIVWRILQLFGSIRLESPKDFIKKGLFLIKDPILMMTVTMLLMLVGFRIWMLQGSMPIFSEEDNPASFSTSLLTRFFMYCYLAAFNFWMLLNPSTLSYDWQMGSIPLVNSFFDVRNVASLMLFLFLIMSAVRLLRTPSLKVRRGRWQTHRMHLRPPSFKIIFIMSCVELITHLISYVWSLDSLAHGIMQQL
;
A
#
# COMPACT_ATOMS: atom_id res chain seq x y z
N MET A 1 0.69 -23.86 -6.29
CA MET A 1 1.99 -24.55 -6.16
C MET A 1 3.21 -23.62 -6.11
N LEU A 2 3.26 -22.50 -6.87
CA LEU A 2 4.41 -21.58 -6.87
C LEU A 2 4.49 -20.68 -5.62
N ASN A 3 3.36 -20.14 -5.10
CA ASN A 3 3.38 -19.33 -3.87
C ASN A 3 3.93 -20.12 -2.68
N THR A 4 3.44 -21.34 -2.46
CA THR A 4 3.90 -22.26 -1.40
C THR A 4 5.39 -22.54 -1.48
N LYS A 5 6.00 -22.60 -2.67
CA LYS A 5 7.44 -22.86 -2.84
C LYS A 5 8.33 -21.69 -2.41
N ARG A 6 7.83 -20.45 -2.39
CA ARG A 6 8.63 -19.23 -2.12
C ARG A 6 8.79 -18.94 -0.64
N ASP A 7 7.69 -19.03 0.09
CA ASP A 7 7.69 -18.92 1.56
C ASP A 7 8.56 -20.04 2.14
N VAL A 8 8.43 -21.23 1.57
CA VAL A 8 9.25 -22.39 1.91
C VAL A 8 10.73 -22.17 1.61
N LEU A 9 11.13 -21.51 0.52
CA LEU A 9 12.56 -21.32 0.21
C LEU A 9 13.30 -20.47 1.26
N ARG A 10 12.70 -19.34 1.66
CA ARG A 10 13.31 -18.44 2.66
C ARG A 10 13.35 -19.08 4.04
N LEU A 11 12.30 -19.82 4.39
CA LEU A 11 12.23 -20.55 5.66
C LEU A 11 13.18 -21.76 5.65
N ARG A 12 13.38 -22.42 4.51
CA ARG A 12 14.38 -23.49 4.32
C ARG A 12 15.80 -22.97 4.44
N LEU A 13 16.12 -21.80 3.87
CA LEU A 13 17.45 -21.21 4.05
C LEU A 13 17.73 -20.93 5.53
N ASN A 14 16.75 -20.38 6.25
CA ASN A 14 16.89 -20.17 7.70
C ASN A 14 17.02 -21.50 8.47
N HIS A 15 16.26 -22.51 8.06
CA HIS A 15 16.32 -23.86 8.65
C HIS A 15 17.69 -24.51 8.43
N VAL A 16 18.30 -24.35 7.26
CA VAL A 16 19.63 -24.89 6.96
C VAL A 16 20.70 -24.25 7.84
N LEU A 17 20.56 -22.94 8.15
CA LEU A 17 21.56 -22.21 8.94
C LEU A 17 21.37 -22.36 10.45
N CYS A 18 20.13 -22.44 10.94
CA CYS A 18 19.83 -22.34 12.37
C CYS A 18 18.86 -23.42 12.89
N GLY A 19 18.51 -24.42 12.07
CA GLY A 19 17.58 -25.48 12.42
C GLY A 19 16.16 -24.97 12.72
N LEU A 20 15.45 -25.66 13.61
CA LEU A 20 14.09 -25.32 14.06
C LEU A 20 14.07 -24.32 15.24
N SER A 21 15.19 -23.64 15.52
CA SER A 21 15.27 -22.71 16.65
C SER A 21 14.36 -21.49 16.44
N SER A 22 13.27 -21.38 17.21
CA SER A 22 12.27 -20.32 17.05
C SER A 22 12.85 -18.90 17.20
N TRP A 23 13.90 -18.75 18.00
CA TRP A 23 14.61 -17.49 18.20
C TRP A 23 15.20 -16.94 16.89
N SER A 24 15.79 -17.80 16.03
CA SER A 24 16.37 -17.36 14.76
C SER A 24 15.33 -16.78 13.81
N TYR A 25 14.13 -17.37 13.78
CA TYR A 25 13.04 -16.91 12.93
C TYR A 25 12.51 -15.55 13.37
N HIS A 26 12.32 -15.38 14.68
CA HIS A 26 11.86 -14.14 15.26
C HIS A 26 12.91 -13.02 15.14
N PHE A 27 14.19 -13.31 15.40
CA PHE A 27 15.27 -12.34 15.28
C PHE A 27 15.34 -11.72 13.87
N VAL A 28 15.23 -12.54 12.81
CA VAL A 28 15.21 -12.04 11.43
C VAL A 28 14.03 -11.10 11.18
N ASN A 29 12.84 -11.44 11.69
CA ASN A 29 11.66 -10.60 11.54
C ASN A 29 11.81 -9.26 12.28
N VAL A 30 12.35 -9.27 13.50
CA VAL A 30 12.63 -8.06 14.29
C VAL A 30 13.70 -7.19 13.62
N ALA A 31 14.75 -7.80 13.07
CA ALA A 31 15.77 -7.07 12.31
C ALA A 31 15.17 -6.42 11.05
N LEU A 32 14.32 -7.14 10.30
CA LEU A 32 13.61 -6.58 9.16
C LEU A 32 12.66 -5.44 9.58
N HIS A 33 11.91 -5.60 10.66
CA HIS A 33 11.02 -4.55 11.19
C HIS A 33 11.80 -3.29 11.61
N THR A 34 12.99 -3.47 12.17
CA THR A 34 13.90 -2.36 12.50
C THR A 34 14.30 -1.61 11.23
N CYS A 35 14.70 -2.32 10.17
CA CYS A 35 14.99 -1.71 8.86
C CYS A 35 13.78 -0.98 8.27
N VAL A 36 12.57 -1.57 8.34
CA VAL A 36 11.32 -0.93 7.89
C VAL A 36 11.07 0.37 8.67
N SER A 37 11.24 0.36 9.99
CA SER A 37 11.06 1.53 10.85
C SER A 37 12.06 2.66 10.51
N LEU A 38 13.30 2.31 10.17
CA LEU A 38 14.28 3.27 9.65
C LEU A 38 13.85 3.85 8.30
N LEU A 39 13.31 3.03 7.39
CA LEU A 39 12.74 3.50 6.13
C LEU A 39 11.57 4.46 6.33
N VAL A 40 10.74 4.27 7.36
CA VAL A 40 9.68 5.21 7.74
C VAL A 40 10.27 6.56 8.17
N THR A 41 11.41 6.58 8.87
CA THR A 41 12.11 7.84 9.18
C THR A 41 12.51 8.57 7.89
N PHE A 42 13.09 7.86 6.93
CA PHE A 42 13.45 8.45 5.64
C PHE A 42 12.23 8.89 4.83
N LEU A 43 11.11 8.18 4.92
CA LEU A 43 9.83 8.60 4.31
C LEU A 43 9.36 9.94 4.89
N CYS A 44 9.40 10.08 6.21
CA CYS A 44 9.02 11.30 6.91
C CYS A 44 9.94 12.49 6.53
N LEU A 45 11.24 12.24 6.42
CA LEU A 45 12.21 13.27 6.06
C LEU A 45 12.17 13.65 4.58
N ASP A 46 12.25 12.66 3.68
CA ASP A 46 12.45 12.87 2.25
C ASP A 46 11.14 13.16 1.51
N VAL A 47 10.03 12.58 1.94
CA VAL A 47 8.73 12.71 1.27
C VAL A 47 7.84 13.69 2.00
N LEU A 48 7.66 13.50 3.31
CA LEU A 48 6.77 14.34 4.13
C LEU A 48 7.41 15.68 4.51
N LYS A 49 8.74 15.78 4.50
CA LYS A 49 9.50 16.98 4.88
C LYS A 49 9.22 17.42 6.33
N TRP A 50 9.09 16.47 7.24
CA TRP A 50 9.00 16.79 8.67
C TRP A 50 10.36 17.12 9.28
N SER A 51 10.34 17.62 10.51
CA SER A 51 11.56 17.79 11.29
C SER A 51 12.18 16.42 11.61
N ARG A 52 13.46 16.40 11.99
CA ARG A 52 14.16 15.17 12.41
C ARG A 52 13.52 14.56 13.65
N GLU A 53 13.08 15.40 14.58
CA GLU A 53 12.43 15.00 15.82
C GLU A 53 11.07 14.36 15.54
N ASP A 54 10.20 15.03 14.77
CA ASP A 54 8.88 14.47 14.42
C ASP A 54 9.00 13.16 13.64
N SER A 55 9.98 13.06 12.74
CA SER A 55 10.25 11.85 11.95
C SER A 55 10.72 10.69 12.84
N ALA A 56 11.56 10.98 13.83
CA ALA A 56 12.02 9.98 14.79
C ALA A 56 10.88 9.51 15.70
N ILE A 57 10.06 10.44 16.21
CA ILE A 57 8.87 10.11 17.02
C ILE A 57 7.92 9.21 16.22
N ALA A 58 7.63 9.55 14.95
CA ALA A 58 6.75 8.76 14.12
C ALA A 58 7.30 7.37 13.80
N ALA A 59 8.61 7.25 13.56
CA ALA A 59 9.25 5.95 13.36
C ALA A 59 9.26 5.10 14.64
N LEU A 60 9.42 5.71 15.82
CA LEU A 60 9.31 5.01 17.11
C LEU A 60 7.87 4.56 17.39
N LEU A 61 6.88 5.40 17.11
CA LEU A 61 5.47 5.04 17.21
C LEU A 61 5.14 3.89 16.26
N PHE A 62 5.60 3.95 15.01
CA PHE A 62 5.48 2.83 14.06
C PHE A 62 6.18 1.57 14.58
N ALA A 63 7.44 1.67 15.05
CA ALA A 63 8.20 0.53 15.52
C ALA A 63 7.52 -0.19 16.71
N THR A 64 6.89 0.57 17.60
CA THR A 64 6.27 0.08 18.84
C THR A 64 4.76 -0.17 18.72
N HIS A 65 4.15 0.10 17.56
CA HIS A 65 2.71 -0.03 17.39
C HIS A 65 2.26 -1.50 17.52
N PRO A 66 1.27 -1.83 18.37
CA PRO A 66 0.87 -3.22 18.59
C PRO A 66 0.33 -3.93 17.33
N ILE A 67 -0.18 -3.19 16.34
CA ILE A 67 -0.66 -3.78 15.08
C ILE A 67 0.40 -4.63 14.36
N HIS A 68 1.70 -4.36 14.57
CA HIS A 68 2.76 -5.11 13.92
C HIS A 68 3.05 -6.46 14.59
N THR A 69 2.49 -6.75 15.77
CA THR A 69 2.82 -7.98 16.49
C THR A 69 2.43 -9.22 15.71
N GLU A 70 1.30 -9.23 15.01
CA GLU A 70 0.87 -10.37 14.18
C GLU A 70 1.91 -10.68 13.09
N ALA A 71 2.37 -9.66 12.37
CA ALA A 71 3.33 -9.79 11.28
C ALA A 71 4.76 -10.13 11.75
N VAL A 72 5.20 -9.59 12.89
CA VAL A 72 6.58 -9.74 13.38
C VAL A 72 6.77 -11.00 14.23
N SER A 73 5.77 -11.38 15.03
CA SER A 73 5.85 -12.56 15.90
C SER A 73 5.74 -13.88 15.13
N SER A 74 4.92 -13.91 14.08
CA SER A 74 4.72 -15.11 13.25
C SER A 74 5.87 -15.35 12.27
N ALA A 75 6.35 -16.59 12.18
CA ALA A 75 7.33 -16.97 11.17
C ALA A 75 6.77 -16.82 9.73
N VAL A 76 5.45 -17.00 9.55
CA VAL A 76 4.75 -16.83 8.28
C VAL A 76 4.65 -15.34 7.89
N GLY A 77 4.53 -14.46 8.88
CA GLY A 77 4.48 -13.00 8.69
C GLY A 77 5.74 -12.38 8.07
N ARG A 78 6.85 -13.13 7.97
CA ARG A 78 8.09 -12.68 7.30
C ARG A 78 7.85 -12.15 5.89
N ALA A 79 6.94 -12.77 5.14
CA ALA A 79 6.59 -12.34 3.79
C ALA A 79 6.04 -10.90 3.77
N GLU A 80 5.26 -10.53 4.80
CA GLU A 80 4.66 -9.21 4.95
C GLU A 80 5.71 -8.15 5.28
N VAL A 81 6.55 -8.41 6.29
CA VAL A 81 7.59 -7.46 6.72
C VAL A 81 8.60 -7.23 5.59
N LEU A 82 8.96 -8.28 4.85
CA LEU A 82 9.87 -8.15 3.71
C LEU A 82 9.22 -7.41 2.53
N SER A 83 7.92 -7.64 2.28
CA SER A 83 7.18 -6.87 1.27
C SER A 83 7.14 -5.38 1.64
N ALA A 84 6.89 -5.05 2.91
CA ALA A 84 6.91 -3.68 3.41
C ALA A 84 8.29 -3.00 3.25
N PHE A 85 9.39 -3.74 3.53
CA PHE A 85 10.75 -3.25 3.31
C PHE A 85 11.00 -2.85 1.85
N PHE A 86 10.68 -3.74 0.91
CA PHE A 86 10.87 -3.47 -0.51
C PHE A 86 9.89 -2.43 -1.05
N PHE A 87 8.66 -2.39 -0.53
CA PHE A 87 7.67 -1.37 -0.85
C PHE A 87 8.18 0.02 -0.49
N LEU A 88 8.61 0.25 0.76
CA LEU A 88 9.12 1.55 1.19
C LEU A 88 10.40 1.94 0.46
N SER A 89 11.31 0.98 0.24
CA SER A 89 12.53 1.19 -0.54
C SER A 89 12.21 1.61 -1.98
N SER A 90 11.22 0.97 -2.62
CA SER A 90 10.77 1.30 -3.96
C SER A 90 10.18 2.71 -4.03
N LEU A 91 9.33 3.08 -3.08
CA LEU A 91 8.73 4.41 -3.00
C LEU A 91 9.79 5.50 -2.79
N LEU A 92 10.73 5.30 -1.85
CA LEU A 92 11.81 6.26 -1.59
C LEU A 92 12.72 6.44 -2.81
N ALA A 93 13.09 5.34 -3.47
CA ALA A 93 13.86 5.39 -4.71
C ALA A 93 13.07 6.10 -5.83
N PHE A 94 11.77 5.86 -5.95
CA PHE A 94 10.91 6.54 -6.92
C PHE A 94 10.83 8.05 -6.66
N VAL A 95 10.67 8.46 -5.41
CA VAL A 95 10.65 9.88 -5.06
C VAL A 95 11.99 10.53 -5.42
N LYS A 96 13.12 9.84 -5.23
CA LYS A 96 14.44 10.33 -5.64
C LYS A 96 14.60 10.41 -7.16
N SER A 97 14.09 9.44 -7.92
CA SER A 97 14.16 9.47 -9.39
C SER A 97 13.36 10.61 -10.01
N THR A 98 12.35 11.13 -9.31
CA THR A 98 11.53 12.26 -9.78
C THR A 98 12.09 13.64 -9.41
N LYS A 99 13.24 13.73 -8.72
CA LYS A 99 13.83 15.02 -8.32
C LYS A 99 14.37 15.78 -9.54
N THR A 100 13.93 17.03 -9.69
CA THR A 100 14.34 17.90 -10.81
C THR A 100 15.76 18.43 -10.59
N GLY A 101 16.62 18.29 -11.60
CA GLY A 101 18.00 18.83 -11.59
C GLY A 101 19.10 17.81 -11.29
N ASP A 102 18.75 16.55 -11.03
CA ASP A 102 19.72 15.47 -10.97
C ASP A 102 20.24 15.12 -12.38
N ARG A 103 21.49 14.65 -12.44
CA ARG A 103 22.10 14.15 -13.68
C ARG A 103 21.34 12.90 -14.18
N ILE A 104 21.42 12.65 -15.50
CA ILE A 104 20.65 11.59 -16.17
C ILE A 104 20.93 10.19 -15.58
N ASP A 105 22.20 9.91 -15.29
CA ASP A 105 22.67 8.68 -14.65
C ASP A 105 22.03 8.45 -13.26
N LYS A 106 21.91 9.51 -12.46
CA LYS A 106 21.37 9.40 -11.09
C LYS A 106 19.88 9.10 -11.09
N TRP A 107 19.06 9.78 -11.89
CA TRP A 107 17.62 9.51 -11.88
C TRP A 107 17.31 8.12 -12.44
N LEU A 108 18.05 7.66 -13.47
CA LEU A 108 17.92 6.31 -14.01
C LEU A 108 18.26 5.25 -12.96
N LEU A 109 19.36 5.41 -12.22
CA LEU A 109 19.74 4.49 -11.15
C LEU A 109 18.62 4.35 -10.11
N TRP A 110 18.09 5.47 -9.61
CA TRP A 110 17.00 5.45 -8.63
C TRP A 110 15.69 4.89 -9.21
N PHE A 111 15.40 5.15 -10.48
CA PHE A 111 14.23 4.59 -11.15
C PHE A 111 14.34 3.07 -11.26
N PHE A 112 15.45 2.54 -11.77
CA PHE A 112 15.66 1.09 -11.88
C PHE A 112 15.68 0.40 -10.51
N LEU A 113 16.27 1.04 -9.50
CA LEU A 113 16.21 0.53 -8.13
C LEU A 113 14.76 0.46 -7.62
N SER A 114 13.94 1.48 -7.90
CA SER A 114 12.51 1.45 -7.56
C SER A 114 11.78 0.31 -8.26
N MET A 115 11.99 0.12 -9.57
CA MET A 115 11.34 -0.96 -10.33
C MET A 115 11.78 -2.34 -9.82
N PHE A 116 13.07 -2.53 -9.54
CA PHE A 116 13.59 -3.76 -8.95
C PHE A 116 12.97 -4.06 -7.59
N CYS A 117 12.96 -3.08 -6.68
CA CYS A 117 12.32 -3.22 -5.37
C CYS A 117 10.82 -3.50 -5.48
N SER A 118 10.11 -2.89 -6.45
CA SER A 118 8.68 -3.18 -6.66
C SER A 118 8.42 -4.63 -7.08
N GLY A 119 9.28 -5.18 -7.95
CA GLY A 119 9.27 -6.59 -8.29
C GLY A 119 9.48 -7.43 -7.04
N MET A 120 10.54 -7.17 -6.28
CA MET A 120 10.84 -7.91 -5.04
C MET A 120 9.71 -7.83 -4.00
N ALA A 121 9.00 -6.71 -3.90
CA ALA A 121 7.83 -6.55 -3.03
C ALA A 121 6.69 -7.47 -3.46
N LEU A 122 6.34 -7.50 -4.76
CA LEU A 122 5.35 -8.43 -5.33
C LEU A 122 5.76 -9.89 -5.13
N LEU A 123 7.06 -10.18 -5.26
CA LEU A 123 7.59 -11.53 -5.06
C LEU A 123 7.56 -11.96 -3.59
N ALA A 124 7.58 -11.00 -2.66
CA ALA A 124 7.43 -11.27 -1.24
C ALA A 124 5.97 -11.47 -0.83
N LYS A 125 5.06 -10.63 -1.34
CA LYS A 125 3.62 -10.74 -1.12
C LYS A 125 2.86 -10.08 -2.28
N GLU A 126 1.74 -10.63 -2.73
CA GLU A 126 0.98 -10.09 -3.86
C GLU A 126 0.60 -8.61 -3.69
N GLN A 127 0.31 -8.21 -2.45
CA GLN A 127 0.01 -6.81 -2.12
C GLN A 127 1.17 -5.86 -2.42
N GLY A 128 2.40 -6.34 -2.60
CA GLY A 128 3.54 -5.50 -2.96
C GLY A 128 3.39 -4.77 -4.31
N ILE A 129 2.53 -5.25 -5.21
CA ILE A 129 2.28 -4.59 -6.51
C ILE A 129 1.64 -3.19 -6.35
N THR A 130 0.96 -2.96 -5.23
CA THR A 130 0.34 -1.68 -4.85
C THR A 130 1.33 -0.50 -4.89
N VAL A 131 2.62 -0.75 -4.68
CA VAL A 131 3.63 0.32 -4.65
C VAL A 131 3.71 1.09 -5.97
N LEU A 132 3.52 0.41 -7.09
CA LEU A 132 3.54 1.07 -8.40
C LEU A 132 2.31 1.95 -8.60
N ALA A 133 1.16 1.56 -8.06
CA ALA A 133 -0.03 2.41 -8.02
C ALA A 133 0.22 3.66 -7.18
N VAL A 134 0.87 3.53 -6.01
CA VAL A 134 1.28 4.67 -5.18
C VAL A 134 2.24 5.59 -5.94
N CYS A 135 3.25 5.03 -6.62
CA CYS A 135 4.20 5.79 -7.43
C CYS A 135 3.52 6.55 -8.60
N ILE A 136 2.55 5.92 -9.27
CA ILE A 136 1.73 6.56 -10.31
C ILE A 136 0.95 7.74 -9.74
N VAL A 137 0.25 7.54 -8.62
CA VAL A 137 -0.51 8.61 -7.94
C VAL A 137 0.43 9.74 -7.52
N TRP A 138 1.58 9.40 -6.93
CA TRP A 138 2.60 10.37 -6.55
C TRP A 138 3.07 11.20 -7.75
N ARG A 139 3.36 10.57 -8.89
CA ARG A 139 3.79 11.27 -10.12
C ARG A 139 2.68 12.15 -10.68
N ILE A 140 1.45 11.65 -10.73
CA ILE A 140 0.27 12.44 -11.13
C ILE A 140 0.18 13.71 -10.27
N LEU A 141 0.27 13.59 -8.94
CA LEU A 141 0.18 14.76 -8.06
C LEU A 141 1.32 15.77 -8.27
N GLN A 142 2.54 15.30 -8.56
CA GLN A 142 3.65 16.19 -8.93
C GLN A 142 3.40 16.95 -10.23
N LEU A 143 2.87 16.26 -11.25
CA LEU A 143 2.64 16.82 -12.59
C LEU A 143 1.44 17.79 -12.62
N PHE A 144 0.38 17.48 -11.88
CA PHE A 144 -0.85 18.30 -11.89
C PHE A 144 -0.78 19.54 -11.01
N GLY A 145 -0.03 19.50 -9.91
CA GLY A 145 -0.14 20.53 -8.89
C GLY A 145 -1.59 20.71 -8.39
N SER A 146 -1.95 21.91 -7.91
CA SER A 146 -3.35 22.22 -7.53
C SER A 146 -4.27 22.05 -8.72
N ILE A 147 -5.32 21.24 -8.57
CA ILE A 147 -6.34 21.11 -9.61
C ILE A 147 -7.29 22.31 -9.51
N ARG A 148 -6.93 23.43 -10.14
CA ARG A 148 -7.94 24.36 -10.66
C ARG A 148 -8.23 23.95 -12.10
N LEU A 149 -9.39 23.34 -12.30
CA LEU A 149 -9.96 23.09 -13.63
C LEU A 149 -10.91 24.25 -13.91
N GLU A 150 -10.41 25.25 -14.63
CA GLU A 150 -11.21 26.41 -15.00
C GLU A 150 -11.97 26.15 -16.32
N SER A 151 -11.53 25.19 -17.14
CA SER A 151 -12.22 24.81 -18.38
C SER A 151 -12.04 23.33 -18.78
N PRO A 152 -12.99 22.73 -19.57
CA PRO A 152 -12.84 21.39 -20.15
C PRO A 152 -11.62 21.23 -21.06
N LYS A 153 -11.17 22.32 -21.72
CA LYS A 153 -9.98 22.30 -22.58
C LYS A 153 -8.70 22.12 -21.77
N ASP A 154 -8.65 22.65 -20.55
CA ASP A 154 -7.50 22.46 -19.65
C ASP A 154 -7.42 21.02 -19.13
N PHE A 155 -8.56 20.35 -18.97
CA PHE A 155 -8.60 18.93 -18.63
C PHE A 155 -7.93 18.07 -19.72
N ILE A 156 -8.30 18.28 -20.98
CA ILE A 156 -7.72 17.55 -22.12
C ILE A 156 -6.21 17.82 -22.25
N LYS A 157 -5.79 19.08 -22.16
CA LYS A 157 -4.37 19.45 -22.24
C LYS A 157 -3.54 18.80 -21.13
N LYS A 158 -4.06 18.78 -19.90
CA LYS A 158 -3.40 18.13 -18.76
C LYS A 158 -3.36 16.61 -18.89
N GLY A 159 -4.45 15.99 -19.37
CA GLY A 159 -4.47 14.56 -19.68
C GLY A 159 -3.41 14.17 -20.73
N LEU A 160 -3.30 14.96 -21.80
CA LEU A 160 -2.26 14.74 -22.82
C LEU A 160 -0.84 14.94 -22.26
N PHE A 161 -0.65 15.88 -21.33
CA PHE A 161 0.63 16.08 -20.66
C PHE A 161 1.06 14.87 -19.82
N LEU A 162 0.13 14.20 -19.12
CA LEU A 162 0.43 12.97 -18.40
C LEU A 162 0.95 11.86 -19.31
N ILE A 163 0.27 11.63 -20.44
CA ILE A 163 0.61 10.55 -21.37
C ILE A 163 2.00 10.79 -21.99
N LYS A 164 2.46 12.04 -22.02
CA LYS A 164 3.79 12.41 -22.52
C LYS A 164 4.90 12.33 -21.45
N ASP A 165 4.57 12.10 -20.17
CA ASP A 165 5.58 11.98 -19.12
C ASP A 165 6.27 10.61 -19.16
N PRO A 166 7.58 10.53 -19.45
CA PRO A 166 8.26 9.26 -19.66
C PRO A 166 8.32 8.41 -18.38
N ILE A 167 8.53 9.03 -17.20
CA ILE A 167 8.60 8.32 -15.92
C ILE A 167 7.25 7.68 -15.60
N LEU A 168 6.15 8.43 -15.76
CA LEU A 168 4.79 7.91 -15.56
C LEU A 168 4.52 6.73 -16.48
N MET A 169 4.79 6.86 -17.78
CA MET A 169 4.53 5.80 -18.75
C MET A 169 5.39 4.56 -18.49
N MET A 170 6.68 4.72 -18.16
CA MET A 170 7.53 3.58 -17.78
C MET A 170 7.01 2.87 -16.52
N THR A 171 6.50 3.62 -15.54
CA THR A 171 5.93 3.06 -14.30
C THR A 171 4.63 2.31 -14.56
N VAL A 172 3.75 2.85 -15.40
CA VAL A 172 2.51 2.19 -15.84
C VAL A 172 2.83 0.91 -16.61
N THR A 173 3.79 0.96 -17.54
CA THR A 173 4.23 -0.23 -18.27
C THR A 173 4.80 -1.27 -17.32
N MET A 174 5.61 -0.90 -16.33
CA MET A 174 6.10 -1.82 -15.30
C MET A 174 4.96 -2.45 -14.50
N LEU A 175 3.94 -1.68 -14.11
CA LEU A 175 2.77 -2.21 -13.42
C LEU A 175 2.07 -3.27 -14.27
N LEU A 176 1.79 -2.97 -15.53
CA LEU A 176 1.16 -3.92 -16.46
C LEU A 176 2.01 -5.17 -16.67
N MET A 177 3.33 -5.02 -16.80
CA MET A 177 4.26 -6.16 -16.92
C MET A 177 4.24 -7.04 -15.67
N LEU A 178 4.24 -6.46 -14.47
CA LEU A 178 4.17 -7.21 -13.21
C LEU A 178 2.82 -7.88 -12.98
N VAL A 179 1.71 -7.23 -13.36
CA VAL A 179 0.37 -7.86 -13.36
C VAL A 179 0.35 -9.04 -14.31
N GLY A 180 0.84 -8.87 -15.55
CA GLY A 180 0.94 -9.95 -16.54
C GLY A 180 1.80 -11.10 -16.05
N PHE A 181 2.97 -10.80 -15.46
CA PHE A 181 3.84 -11.79 -14.83
C PHE A 181 3.13 -12.53 -13.69
N ARG A 182 2.33 -11.83 -12.88
CA ARG A 182 1.55 -12.45 -11.80
C ARG A 182 0.48 -13.40 -12.33
N ILE A 183 -0.28 -12.99 -13.34
CA ILE A 183 -1.30 -13.83 -14.00
C ILE A 183 -0.64 -15.06 -14.61
N TRP A 184 0.50 -14.89 -15.27
CA TRP A 184 1.28 -15.99 -15.84
C TRP A 184 1.77 -16.98 -14.77
N MET A 185 2.31 -16.49 -13.64
CA MET A 185 2.70 -17.34 -12.51
C MET A 185 1.53 -18.13 -11.92
N LEU A 186 0.33 -17.56 -11.97
CA LEU A 186 -0.90 -18.20 -11.52
C LEU A 186 -1.47 -19.17 -12.56
N GLN A 187 -0.84 -19.31 -13.72
CA GLN A 187 -1.28 -20.18 -14.82
C GLN A 187 -2.72 -19.89 -15.26
N GLY A 188 -3.16 -18.63 -15.14
CA GLY A 188 -4.54 -18.23 -15.42
C GLY A 188 -5.59 -18.73 -14.41
N SER A 189 -5.17 -19.42 -13.34
CA SER A 189 -6.06 -19.90 -12.28
C SER A 189 -6.07 -18.95 -11.09
N MET A 190 -7.23 -18.66 -10.53
CA MET A 190 -7.32 -17.93 -9.27
C MET A 190 -6.94 -18.86 -8.09
N PRO A 191 -6.36 -18.33 -7.01
CA PRO A 191 -6.19 -19.11 -5.79
C PRO A 191 -7.55 -19.62 -5.30
N ILE A 192 -7.59 -20.90 -4.99
CA ILE A 192 -8.76 -21.55 -4.43
C ILE A 192 -8.68 -21.33 -2.91
N PHE A 193 -9.67 -20.62 -2.37
CA PHE A 193 -9.83 -20.43 -0.93
C PHE A 193 -10.88 -21.40 -0.40
N SER A 194 -10.76 -21.82 0.85
CA SER A 194 -11.83 -22.54 1.54
C SER A 194 -12.86 -21.57 2.14
N GLU A 195 -14.05 -22.06 2.48
CA GLU A 195 -15.06 -21.26 3.20
C GLU A 195 -14.56 -20.81 4.57
N GLU A 196 -13.70 -21.61 5.18
CA GLU A 196 -13.04 -21.32 6.45
C GLU A 196 -12.06 -20.14 6.32
N ASP A 197 -11.39 -20.00 5.16
CA ASP A 197 -10.47 -18.90 4.87
C ASP A 197 -11.16 -17.57 4.60
N ASN A 198 -12.30 -17.61 3.91
CA ASN A 198 -12.99 -16.41 3.44
C ASN A 198 -14.51 -16.63 3.42
N PRO A 199 -15.18 -16.70 4.58
CA PRO A 199 -16.62 -17.00 4.64
C PRO A 199 -17.46 -15.97 3.87
N ALA A 200 -16.96 -14.74 3.74
CA ALA A 200 -17.61 -13.69 2.98
C ALA A 200 -17.75 -14.04 1.50
N SER A 201 -16.74 -14.63 0.85
CA SER A 201 -16.84 -14.96 -0.59
C SER A 201 -17.84 -16.07 -0.89
N PHE A 202 -18.13 -16.93 0.09
CA PHE A 202 -19.04 -18.07 -0.05
C PHE A 202 -20.50 -17.75 0.29
N SER A 203 -20.78 -16.60 0.92
CA SER A 203 -22.14 -16.14 1.18
C SER A 203 -22.99 -16.10 -0.10
N THR A 204 -24.22 -16.60 -0.09
CA THR A 204 -25.13 -16.58 -1.26
C THR A 204 -25.62 -15.17 -1.59
N SER A 205 -25.73 -14.30 -0.59
CA SER A 205 -26.20 -12.92 -0.74
C SER A 205 -25.07 -12.00 -1.21
N LEU A 206 -25.22 -11.42 -2.41
CA LEU A 206 -24.33 -10.40 -2.95
C LEU A 206 -24.19 -9.19 -2.01
N LEU A 207 -25.30 -8.83 -1.37
CA LEU A 207 -25.37 -7.68 -0.47
C LEU A 207 -24.54 -7.93 0.79
N THR A 208 -24.61 -9.15 1.34
CA THR A 208 -23.77 -9.57 2.47
C THR A 208 -22.29 -9.50 2.11
N ARG A 209 -21.91 -9.97 0.90
CA ARG A 209 -20.53 -9.88 0.41
C ARG A 209 -20.06 -8.43 0.40
N PHE A 210 -20.83 -7.55 -0.24
CA PHE A 210 -20.51 -6.13 -0.37
C PHE A 210 -20.35 -5.45 1.00
N PHE A 211 -21.31 -5.60 1.91
CA PHE A 211 -21.24 -5.00 3.24
C PHE A 211 -20.10 -5.55 4.07
N MET A 212 -19.86 -6.86 4.00
CA MET A 212 -18.77 -7.49 4.72
C MET A 212 -17.41 -6.95 4.26
N TYR A 213 -17.15 -6.83 2.96
CA TYR A 213 -15.90 -6.26 2.48
C TYR A 213 -15.75 -4.78 2.82
N CYS A 214 -16.84 -4.00 2.75
CA CYS A 214 -16.86 -2.61 3.22
C CYS A 214 -16.47 -2.51 4.71
N TYR A 215 -17.07 -3.37 5.52
CA TYR A 215 -16.82 -3.41 6.96
C TYR A 215 -15.40 -3.89 7.28
N LEU A 216 -14.86 -4.86 6.56
CA LEU A 216 -13.47 -5.30 6.74
C LEU A 216 -12.49 -4.14 6.53
N ALA A 217 -12.73 -3.24 5.58
CA ALA A 217 -11.91 -2.04 5.42
C ALA A 217 -11.98 -1.13 6.67
N ALA A 218 -13.18 -0.91 7.21
CA ALA A 218 -13.37 -0.13 8.44
C ALA A 218 -12.78 -0.80 9.69
N PHE A 219 -12.91 -2.11 9.80
CA PHE A 219 -12.33 -2.90 10.88
C PHE A 219 -10.79 -2.82 10.88
N ASN A 220 -10.16 -2.99 9.71
CA ASN A 220 -8.71 -2.85 9.57
C ASN A 220 -8.25 -1.43 9.90
N PHE A 221 -8.98 -0.41 9.45
CA PHE A 221 -8.67 0.98 9.81
C PHE A 221 -8.81 1.22 11.32
N TRP A 222 -9.81 0.63 11.96
CA TRP A 222 -9.99 0.72 13.42
C TRP A 222 -8.83 0.09 14.20
N MET A 223 -8.25 -1.01 13.72
CA MET A 223 -7.10 -1.65 14.37
C MET A 223 -5.85 -0.76 14.44
N LEU A 224 -5.75 0.25 13.57
CA LEU A 224 -4.67 1.26 13.65
C LEU A 224 -4.85 2.20 14.83
N LEU A 225 -6.09 2.45 15.25
CA LEU A 225 -6.40 3.34 16.36
C LEU A 225 -6.51 2.57 17.67
N ASN A 226 -7.06 1.36 17.62
CA ASN A 226 -7.25 0.51 18.77
C ASN A 226 -6.94 -0.96 18.41
N PRO A 227 -5.67 -1.40 18.51
CA PRO A 227 -5.25 -2.77 18.26
C PRO A 227 -5.52 -3.69 19.47
N SER A 228 -6.72 -3.60 20.08
CA SER A 228 -7.10 -4.45 21.22
C SER A 228 -7.52 -5.86 20.82
N THR A 229 -7.96 -6.04 19.57
CA THR A 229 -8.44 -7.30 19.01
C THR A 229 -7.48 -7.76 17.93
N LEU A 230 -6.35 -8.33 18.36
CA LEU A 230 -5.38 -8.98 17.47
C LEU A 230 -5.58 -10.49 17.56
N SER A 231 -5.45 -11.18 16.43
CA SER A 231 -5.55 -12.62 16.32
C SER A 231 -4.37 -13.18 15.53
N TYR A 232 -3.84 -14.31 15.97
CA TYR A 232 -2.84 -15.03 15.19
C TYR A 232 -3.43 -15.62 13.90
N ASP A 233 -4.75 -15.78 13.86
CA ASP A 233 -5.51 -16.34 12.75
C ASP A 233 -6.92 -15.72 12.69
N TRP A 234 -7.30 -15.23 11.51
CA TRP A 234 -8.58 -14.58 11.25
C TRP A 234 -9.58 -15.49 10.50
N GLN A 235 -9.28 -16.78 10.37
CA GLN A 235 -10.16 -17.78 9.74
C GLN A 235 -11.41 -18.10 10.58
N MET A 236 -12.24 -19.01 10.06
CA MET A 236 -13.35 -19.66 10.78
C MET A 236 -14.45 -18.69 11.27
N GLY A 237 -14.70 -17.62 10.52
CA GLY A 237 -15.75 -16.66 10.86
C GLY A 237 -15.46 -15.85 12.13
N SER A 238 -14.18 -15.68 12.48
CA SER A 238 -13.72 -14.82 13.58
C SER A 238 -14.36 -13.41 13.56
N ILE A 239 -14.65 -12.91 12.35
CA ILE A 239 -15.44 -11.70 12.11
C ILE A 239 -16.80 -12.11 11.54
N PRO A 240 -17.91 -11.93 12.30
CA PRO A 240 -19.24 -12.32 11.85
C PRO A 240 -19.66 -11.58 10.57
N LEU A 241 -20.38 -12.25 9.67
CA LEU A 241 -20.87 -11.64 8.43
C LEU A 241 -21.86 -10.49 8.70
N VAL A 242 -21.85 -9.49 7.83
CA VAL A 242 -22.80 -8.37 7.82
C VAL A 242 -23.98 -8.73 6.93
N ASN A 243 -25.04 -9.30 7.51
CA ASN A 243 -26.17 -9.86 6.76
C ASN A 243 -27.31 -8.86 6.51
N SER A 244 -27.29 -7.70 7.15
CA SER A 244 -28.38 -6.71 7.09
C SER A 244 -27.88 -5.35 6.66
N PHE A 245 -28.72 -4.63 5.92
CA PHE A 245 -28.52 -3.22 5.60
C PHE A 245 -28.47 -2.36 6.87
N PHE A 246 -29.30 -2.67 7.87
CA PHE A 246 -29.44 -1.91 9.10
C PHE A 246 -28.42 -2.28 10.19
N ASP A 247 -27.41 -3.07 9.85
CA ASP A 247 -26.33 -3.38 10.77
C ASP A 247 -25.53 -2.10 11.11
N VAL A 248 -25.33 -1.84 12.40
CA VAL A 248 -24.59 -0.66 12.88
C VAL A 248 -23.17 -0.59 12.31
N ARG A 249 -22.59 -1.74 11.98
CA ARG A 249 -21.26 -1.85 11.36
C ARG A 249 -21.17 -1.15 10.01
N ASN A 250 -22.28 -1.05 9.27
CA ASN A 250 -22.33 -0.30 8.01
C ASN A 250 -22.13 1.21 8.22
N VAL A 251 -22.47 1.73 9.41
CA VAL A 251 -22.20 3.13 9.76
C VAL A 251 -20.69 3.38 9.83
N ALA A 252 -19.92 2.45 10.42
CA ALA A 252 -18.46 2.55 10.47
C ALA A 252 -17.83 2.54 9.06
N SER A 253 -18.32 1.65 8.18
CA SER A 253 -17.94 1.62 6.76
C SER A 253 -18.21 2.95 6.06
N LEU A 254 -19.43 3.49 6.22
CA LEU A 254 -19.82 4.76 5.62
C LEU A 254 -18.96 5.91 6.13
N MET A 255 -18.71 5.98 7.45
CA MET A 255 -17.85 6.99 8.05
C MET A 255 -16.43 6.94 7.49
N LEU A 256 -15.85 5.73 7.33
CA LEU A 256 -14.53 5.56 6.72
C LEU A 256 -14.51 6.10 5.29
N PHE A 257 -15.43 5.65 4.43
CA PHE A 257 -15.41 6.07 3.02
C PHE A 257 -15.68 7.57 2.86
N LEU A 258 -16.56 8.15 3.67
CA LEU A 258 -16.76 9.61 3.70
C LEU A 258 -15.48 10.33 4.13
N PHE A 259 -14.79 9.84 5.17
CA PHE A 259 -13.51 10.40 5.61
C PHE A 259 -12.45 10.35 4.49
N LEU A 260 -12.33 9.24 3.78
CA LEU A 260 -11.38 9.05 2.68
C LEU A 260 -11.70 9.96 1.49
N ILE A 261 -12.98 10.03 1.08
CA ILE A 261 -13.44 10.92 -0.01
C ILE A 261 -13.19 12.38 0.36
N MET A 262 -13.55 12.81 1.57
CA MET A 262 -13.30 14.18 2.02
C MET A 262 -11.81 14.51 2.05
N SER A 263 -10.97 13.57 2.49
CA SER A 263 -9.51 13.72 2.51
C SER A 263 -8.93 13.82 1.09
N ALA A 264 -9.39 12.98 0.16
CA ALA A 264 -9.01 13.05 -1.25
C ALA A 264 -9.44 14.37 -1.91
N VAL A 265 -10.68 14.81 -1.70
CA VAL A 265 -11.18 16.08 -2.23
C VAL A 265 -10.39 17.26 -1.66
N ARG A 266 -10.11 17.26 -0.35
CA ARG A 266 -9.26 18.29 0.27
C ARG A 266 -7.88 18.30 -0.37
N LEU A 267 -7.24 17.14 -0.52
CA LEU A 267 -5.93 17.00 -1.16
C LEU A 267 -5.91 17.64 -2.54
N LEU A 268 -6.86 17.29 -3.42
CA LEU A 268 -6.93 17.78 -4.79
C LEU A 268 -7.18 19.30 -4.87
N ARG A 269 -7.88 19.86 -3.88
CA ARG A 269 -8.18 21.30 -3.78
C ARG A 269 -7.05 22.12 -3.14
N THR A 270 -6.16 21.50 -2.37
CA THR A 270 -5.03 22.20 -1.77
C THR A 270 -4.08 22.70 -2.87
N PRO A 271 -3.67 23.97 -2.85
CA PRO A 271 -2.69 24.44 -3.80
C PRO A 271 -1.33 23.77 -3.60
N SER A 272 -0.94 22.91 -4.54
CA SER A 272 0.42 22.37 -4.61
C SER A 272 1.43 23.51 -4.71
N LEU A 273 2.49 23.39 -3.92
CA LEU A 273 3.66 24.25 -3.95
C LEU A 273 4.13 24.40 -5.41
N LYS A 274 4.01 25.62 -5.97
CA LYS A 274 4.68 25.95 -7.22
C LYS A 274 6.17 25.64 -7.05
N VAL A 275 6.68 24.62 -7.76
CA VAL A 275 8.11 24.45 -7.96
C VAL A 275 8.55 25.60 -8.87
N ARG A 276 8.98 26.70 -8.25
CA ARG A 276 9.52 27.85 -8.97
C ARG A 276 10.85 27.41 -9.58
N ARG A 277 10.92 27.31 -10.91
CA ARG A 277 12.15 27.07 -11.66
C ARG A 277 13.19 28.11 -11.23
N GLY A 278 14.30 27.62 -10.67
CA GLY A 278 15.49 28.42 -10.40
C GLY A 278 15.57 28.92 -8.96
N ARG A 279 16.62 28.45 -8.28
CA ARG A 279 17.16 28.92 -6.99
C ARG A 279 16.42 28.38 -5.76
N TRP A 280 17.07 27.43 -5.09
CA TRP A 280 16.75 26.96 -3.74
C TRP A 280 16.96 28.09 -2.72
N GLN A 281 16.04 29.04 -2.65
CA GLN A 281 16.02 29.98 -1.53
C GLN A 281 15.32 29.29 -0.36
N THR A 282 16.11 29.03 0.68
CA THR A 282 15.73 28.59 2.02
C THR A 282 14.95 29.69 2.74
N HIS A 283 13.81 30.11 2.20
CA HIS A 283 12.81 30.75 3.03
C HIS A 283 12.08 29.65 3.79
N ARG A 284 12.35 29.65 5.10
CA ARG A 284 11.70 28.89 6.16
C ARG A 284 10.20 29.18 6.09
N MET A 285 9.52 28.63 5.10
CA MET A 285 8.07 28.71 5.00
C MET A 285 7.52 27.83 6.11
N HIS A 286 6.94 28.46 7.11
CA HIS A 286 5.90 27.87 7.96
C HIS A 286 4.76 27.37 7.05
N LEU A 287 4.96 26.20 6.44
CA LEU A 287 3.93 25.48 5.74
C LEU A 287 3.04 24.83 6.79
N ARG A 288 1.78 25.22 6.74
CA ARG A 288 0.61 24.70 7.46
C ARG A 288 0.63 23.17 7.65
N PRO A 289 -0.08 22.64 8.67
CA PRO A 289 0.43 21.65 9.59
C PRO A 289 0.82 20.30 8.96
N PRO A 290 1.68 19.52 9.63
CA PRO A 290 2.14 18.19 9.21
C PRO A 290 1.00 17.21 8.85
N SER A 291 -0.22 17.45 9.35
CA SER A 291 -1.41 16.60 9.15
C SER A 291 -1.77 16.33 7.68
N PHE A 292 -1.53 17.25 6.75
CA PHE A 292 -1.96 17.07 5.34
C PHE A 292 -1.13 16.05 4.56
N LYS A 293 0.18 15.98 4.84
CA LYS A 293 1.06 15.01 4.19
C LYS A 293 0.97 13.64 4.87
N ILE A 294 0.71 13.64 6.19
CA ILE A 294 0.36 12.45 6.98
C ILE A 294 -0.87 11.77 6.40
N ILE A 295 -1.98 12.49 6.26
CA ILE A 295 -3.25 11.92 5.81
C ILE A 295 -3.12 11.38 4.39
N PHE A 296 -2.38 12.04 3.50
CA PHE A 296 -2.18 11.55 2.14
C PHE A 296 -1.36 10.25 2.08
N ILE A 297 -0.28 10.12 2.86
CA ILE A 297 0.54 8.91 2.86
C ILE A 297 -0.11 7.79 3.67
N MET A 298 -0.71 8.07 4.82
CA MET A 298 -1.48 7.09 5.62
C MET A 298 -2.66 6.58 4.80
N SER A 299 -3.41 7.48 4.14
CA SER A 299 -4.47 7.07 3.22
C SER A 299 -3.92 6.32 2.02
N CYS A 300 -2.82 6.70 1.37
CA CYS A 300 -2.32 5.96 0.20
C CYS A 300 -1.65 4.62 0.53
N VAL A 301 -1.02 4.48 1.70
CA VAL A 301 -0.38 3.23 2.15
C VAL A 301 -1.43 2.23 2.63
N GLU A 302 -2.52 2.67 3.26
CA GLU A 302 -3.59 1.76 3.73
C GLU A 302 -4.70 1.54 2.69
N LEU A 303 -5.14 2.60 2.00
CA LEU A 303 -6.21 2.50 0.99
C LEU A 303 -5.81 1.61 -0.18
N ILE A 304 -4.54 1.60 -0.58
CA ILE A 304 -4.07 0.79 -1.72
C ILE A 304 -3.77 -0.66 -1.29
N THR A 305 -3.31 -0.87 -0.05
CA THR A 305 -3.13 -2.22 0.53
C THR A 305 -4.48 -2.92 0.75
N HIS A 306 -5.55 -2.17 1.07
CA HIS A 306 -6.90 -2.74 1.23
C HIS A 306 -7.77 -2.72 -0.03
N LEU A 307 -7.59 -1.75 -0.95
CA LEU A 307 -8.30 -1.76 -2.25
C LEU A 307 -7.90 -2.95 -3.12
N ILE A 308 -6.67 -3.45 -3.04
CA ILE A 308 -6.28 -4.66 -3.79
C ILE A 308 -6.88 -5.93 -3.16
N SER A 309 -7.00 -6.01 -1.83
CA SER A 309 -7.83 -7.04 -1.17
C SER A 309 -9.30 -6.94 -1.57
N TYR A 310 -9.82 -5.73 -1.80
CA TYR A 310 -11.19 -5.45 -2.21
C TYR A 310 -11.47 -5.75 -3.69
N VAL A 311 -10.52 -5.44 -4.59
CA VAL A 311 -10.62 -5.71 -6.03
C VAL A 311 -10.46 -7.21 -6.33
N TRP A 312 -9.61 -7.92 -5.58
CA TRP A 312 -9.56 -9.40 -5.65
C TRP A 312 -10.82 -10.09 -5.10
N SER A 313 -11.49 -9.45 -4.14
CA SER A 313 -12.79 -9.88 -3.62
C SER A 313 -13.95 -9.59 -4.60
N LEU A 314 -13.87 -8.49 -5.37
CA LEU A 314 -14.83 -8.18 -6.42
C LEU A 314 -14.75 -9.16 -7.61
N ASP A 315 -13.60 -9.76 -7.90
CA ASP A 315 -13.49 -10.84 -8.89
C ASP A 315 -14.12 -12.16 -8.41
N SER A 316 -14.09 -12.44 -7.10
CA SER A 316 -14.88 -13.55 -6.52
C SER A 316 -16.39 -13.25 -6.51
N LEU A 317 -16.77 -11.97 -6.44
CA LEU A 317 -18.13 -11.49 -6.71
C LEU A 317 -18.56 -11.77 -8.16
N ALA A 318 -17.68 -11.48 -9.14
CA ALA A 318 -17.93 -11.73 -10.56
C ALA A 318 -18.02 -13.23 -10.89
N HIS A 319 -17.23 -14.07 -10.23
CA HIS A 319 -17.33 -15.54 -10.36
C HIS A 319 -18.64 -16.11 -9.78
N GLY A 320 -19.15 -15.54 -8.68
CA GLY A 320 -20.46 -15.93 -8.14
C GLY A 320 -21.63 -15.60 -9.08
N ILE A 321 -21.51 -14.54 -9.87
CA ILE A 321 -22.51 -14.16 -10.89
C ILE A 321 -22.43 -15.08 -12.11
N MET A 322 -21.22 -15.51 -12.51
CA MET A 322 -21.05 -16.48 -13.61
C MET A 322 -21.37 -17.93 -13.25
N GLN A 323 -21.39 -18.30 -11.97
CA GLN A 323 -21.86 -19.64 -11.53
C GLN A 323 -23.38 -19.72 -11.34
N GLN A 324 -24.10 -18.59 -11.40
CA GLN A 324 -25.56 -18.51 -11.27
C GLN A 324 -26.28 -18.19 -12.59
N LEU A 325 -25.54 -18.08 -13.70
CA LEU A 325 -26.02 -17.98 -15.09
C LEU A 325 -25.70 -19.26 -15.84
#